data_AF-F4KGN7-F1
#
_entry.id   AF-F4KGN7-F1
#
_cell.length_a   1.000
_cell.length_b   1.000
_cell.length_c   1.000
_cell.angle_alpha   90.00
_cell.angle_beta   90.00
_cell.angle_gamma   90.00
#
_symmetry.space_group_name_H-M   'P 1'
#
loop_
_entity.id
_entity.type
_entity.pdbx_description
1 polymer ?
#
loop_
_entity_poly.entity_id
_entity_poly.type
_entity_poly.pdbx_seq_one_letter_code
_entity_poly.pdbx_strand_id
1 'polypeptide(L)'
;MSNDDNHGSSSCPRKFTSLYIANLDAQVSEEMLFLMFSDFGKVIRSVLAKDFRGESRGFAFIEFESADSAGRAMLHMDGRLIGQKILCVQRTPKVEDGRDI
;
A
#
# COMPACT_ATOMS: atom_id res chain seq x y z
N MET A 1 28.28 -20.47 -25.40
CA MET A 1 27.76 -20.52 -24.02
C MET A 1 27.53 -19.10 -23.60
N SER A 2 26.28 -18.75 -23.25
CA SER A 2 25.93 -17.90 -22.10
C SER A 2 24.53 -17.30 -22.28
N ASN A 3 23.60 -17.96 -21.58
CA ASN A 3 22.53 -17.37 -20.79
C ASN A 3 21.44 -16.59 -21.55
N ASP A 4 20.40 -17.34 -21.92
CA ASP A 4 19.04 -16.96 -21.54
C ASP A 4 19.07 -16.70 -20.02
N ASP A 5 19.09 -15.45 -19.61
CA ASP A 5 18.70 -15.09 -18.24
C ASP A 5 18.29 -13.63 -18.20
N ASN A 6 17.10 -13.47 -17.62
CA ASN A 6 16.47 -12.21 -17.30
C ASN A 6 15.90 -11.43 -18.48
N HIS A 7 14.89 -12.04 -19.10
CA HIS A 7 13.67 -11.33 -19.46
C HIS A 7 13.20 -10.52 -18.25
N GLY A 8 13.74 -9.31 -18.09
CA GLY A 8 13.26 -8.27 -17.18
C GLY A 8 11.91 -7.73 -17.67
N SER A 9 11.00 -8.61 -18.08
CA SER A 9 9.59 -8.29 -18.19
C SER A 9 9.02 -8.33 -16.78
N SER A 10 9.22 -7.24 -16.07
CA SER A 10 8.24 -6.71 -15.14
C SER A 10 8.70 -5.31 -14.80
N SER A 11 7.89 -4.27 -14.91
CA SER A 11 6.49 -4.17 -15.25
C SER A 11 6.26 -2.68 -15.29
N CYS A 12 5.64 -2.20 -16.36
CA CYS A 12 5.27 -0.81 -16.53
C CYS A 12 4.70 -0.30 -15.19
N PRO A 13 5.26 0.77 -14.57
CA PRO A 13 4.59 1.39 -13.45
C PRO A 13 3.35 2.07 -14.03
N ARG A 14 2.27 1.30 -14.22
CA ARG A 14 0.93 1.87 -14.33
C ARG A 14 0.82 2.75 -13.09
N LYS A 15 0.78 4.08 -13.28
CA LYS A 15 0.86 5.03 -12.18
C LYS A 15 -0.31 4.74 -11.23
N PHE A 16 0.00 4.39 -10.00
CA PHE A 16 -0.96 4.30 -8.90
C PHE A 16 -0.41 5.13 -7.75
N THR A 17 -1.24 5.98 -7.17
CA THR A 17 -0.90 6.72 -5.95
C THR A 17 -1.55 6.10 -4.72
N SER A 18 -2.53 5.21 -4.93
CA SER A 18 -3.34 4.61 -3.88
C SER A 18 -2.95 3.15 -3.66
N LEU A 19 -2.76 2.78 -2.40
CA LEU A 19 -2.42 1.45 -1.93
C LEU A 19 -3.50 0.92 -1.00
N TYR A 20 -3.83 -0.36 -1.16
CA TYR A 20 -4.66 -1.13 -0.25
C TYR A 20 -3.76 -2.05 0.57
N ILE A 21 -3.85 -1.97 1.89
CA ILE A 21 -3.06 -2.77 2.82
C ILE A 21 -4.03 -3.72 3.51
N ALA A 22 -3.79 -5.02 3.42
CA ALA A 22 -4.58 -6.07 4.04
C ALA A 22 -3.74 -6.87 5.05
N ASN A 23 -4.44 -7.71 5.81
CA ASN A 23 -3.91 -8.57 6.86
C ASN A 23 -3.21 -7.81 8.01
N LEU A 24 -3.66 -6.60 8.31
CA LEU A 24 -3.14 -5.80 9.41
C LEU A 24 -3.33 -6.48 10.76
N ASP A 25 -2.34 -6.33 11.64
CA ASP A 25 -2.40 -6.77 13.04
C ASP A 25 -3.21 -5.79 13.89
N ALA A 26 -3.78 -6.27 15.00
CA ALA A 26 -4.54 -5.42 15.93
C ALA A 26 -3.64 -4.34 16.57
N GLN A 27 -2.33 -4.58 16.61
CA GLN A 27 -1.35 -3.59 17.08
C GLN A 27 -1.06 -2.49 16.04
N VAL A 28 -1.41 -2.70 14.76
CA VAL A 28 -1.17 -1.72 13.70
C VAL A 28 -2.27 -0.67 13.70
N SER A 29 -1.90 0.55 14.09
CA SER A 29 -2.75 1.73 14.04
C SER A 29 -2.57 2.51 12.74
N GLU A 30 -3.52 3.42 12.47
CA GLU A 30 -3.45 4.32 11.32
C GLU A 30 -2.19 5.20 11.37
N GLU A 31 -1.82 5.66 12.56
CA GLU A 31 -0.60 6.44 12.79
C GLU A 31 0.66 5.64 12.46
N MET A 32 0.72 4.36 12.87
CA MET A 32 1.85 3.49 12.53
C MET A 32 1.96 3.29 11.02
N LEU A 33 0.84 3.08 10.33
CA LEU A 33 0.83 3.01 8.87
C LEU A 33 1.30 4.34 8.27
N PHE A 34 0.73 5.47 8.69
CA PHE A 34 1.12 6.78 8.20
C PHE A 34 2.63 7.00 8.35
N LEU A 35 3.21 6.72 9.53
CA LEU A 35 4.64 6.84 9.78
C LEU A 35 5.47 5.90 8.89
N MET A 36 5.12 4.61 8.81
CA MET A 36 5.85 3.64 7.97
C MET A 36 5.79 4.01 6.48
N PHE A 37 4.62 4.43 6.00
CA PHE A 37 4.44 4.81 4.61
C PHE A 37 5.05 6.19 4.31
N SER A 38 5.12 7.09 5.29
CA SER A 38 5.74 8.40 5.17
C SER A 38 7.26 8.35 4.93
N ASP A 39 7.92 7.24 5.29
CA ASP A 39 9.35 7.02 5.01
C ASP A 39 9.64 6.97 3.49
N PHE A 40 8.70 6.42 2.71
CA PHE A 40 8.84 6.28 1.26
C PHE A 40 8.46 7.55 0.48
N GLY A 41 7.72 8.45 1.11
CA GLY A 41 7.27 9.69 0.50
C GLY A 41 6.06 10.30 1.20
N LYS A 42 5.53 11.38 0.63
CA LYS A 42 4.44 12.13 1.25
C LYS A 42 3.09 11.41 1.10
N VAL A 43 2.55 10.97 2.23
CA VAL A 43 1.20 10.41 2.34
C VAL A 43 0.19 11.57 2.35
N ILE A 44 -0.73 11.59 1.39
CA ILE A 44 -1.80 12.59 1.29
C ILE A 44 -3.05 12.16 2.05
N ARG A 45 -3.28 10.85 2.18
CA ARG A 45 -4.45 10.31 2.86
C ARG A 45 -4.15 8.94 3.45
N SER A 46 -4.53 8.72 4.70
CA SER A 46 -4.47 7.42 5.35
C SER A 46 -5.83 7.10 5.94
N VAL A 47 -6.38 5.93 5.62
CA VAL A 47 -7.69 5.50 6.10
C VAL A 47 -7.56 4.06 6.58
N LEU A 48 -7.59 3.86 7.90
CA LEU A 48 -7.65 2.53 8.50
C LEU A 48 -9.11 2.09 8.66
N ALA A 49 -9.51 0.99 8.02
CA ALA A 49 -10.85 0.47 8.17
C ALA A 49 -10.96 -0.28 9.50
N LYS A 50 -11.72 0.31 10.43
CA LYS A 50 -12.02 -0.25 11.75
C LYS A 50 -13.50 -0.63 11.82
N ASP A 51 -13.81 -1.68 12.55
CA ASP A 51 -15.19 -2.06 12.85
C ASP A 51 -15.77 -1.18 13.98
N PHE A 52 -17.09 -1.26 14.22
CA PHE A 52 -17.78 -0.51 15.29
C PHE A 52 -17.17 -0.78 16.67
N ARG A 53 -16.64 -2.00 16.89
CA ARG A 53 -15.96 -2.39 18.13
C ARG A 53 -14.58 -1.74 18.30
N GLY A 54 -14.10 -0.98 17.32
CA GLY A 54 -12.75 -0.41 17.28
C GLY A 54 -11.68 -1.39 16.81
N GLU A 55 -12.05 -2.64 16.50
CA GLU A 55 -11.13 -3.63 15.95
C GLU A 55 -10.84 -3.31 14.49
N SER A 56 -9.58 -3.12 14.12
CA SER A 56 -9.16 -2.99 12.72
C SER A 56 -9.71 -4.20 11.95
N ARG A 57 -10.47 -3.99 10.87
CA ARG A 57 -10.96 -5.08 9.99
C ARG A 57 -9.83 -5.83 9.28
N GLY A 58 -8.58 -5.52 9.62
CA GLY A 58 -7.39 -6.05 9.02
C GLY A 58 -7.01 -5.35 7.72
N PHE A 59 -7.62 -4.20 7.38
CA PHE A 59 -7.28 -3.49 6.15
C PHE A 59 -7.28 -1.95 6.26
N ALA A 60 -6.47 -1.31 5.42
CA ALA A 60 -6.31 0.14 5.33
C ALA A 60 -6.07 0.58 3.87
N PHE A 61 -6.24 1.87 3.63
CA PHE A 61 -5.94 2.53 2.37
C PHE A 61 -4.97 3.68 2.62
N ILE A 62 -3.90 3.74 1.83
CA ILE A 62 -2.89 4.80 1.88
C ILE A 62 -2.79 5.43 0.51
N GLU A 63 -2.93 6.74 0.44
CA GLU A 63 -2.77 7.53 -0.76
C GLU A 63 -1.52 8.39 -0.64
N PHE A 64 -0.67 8.34 -1.66
CA PHE A 64 0.55 9.10 -1.80
C PHE A 64 0.39 10.27 -2.75
N GLU A 65 1.25 11.28 -2.57
CA GLU A 65 1.36 12.41 -3.49
C GLU A 65 1.90 11.97 -4.87
N SER A 66 2.81 10.99 -4.87
CA SER A 66 3.50 10.52 -6.07
C SER A 66 3.38 9.01 -6.26
N ALA A 67 3.19 8.60 -7.52
CA ALA A 67 3.10 7.18 -7.87
C ALA A 67 4.44 6.44 -7.70
N ASP A 68 5.57 7.15 -7.79
CA ASP A 68 6.90 6.59 -7.47
C ASP A 68 6.98 6.16 -6.00
N SER A 69 6.62 7.06 -5.08
CA SER A 69 6.57 6.77 -3.64
C SER A 69 5.61 5.62 -3.33
N ALA A 70 4.43 5.59 -3.95
CA ALA A 70 3.49 4.48 -3.78
C ALA A 70 4.05 3.15 -4.29
N GLY A 71 4.69 3.12 -5.46
CA GLY A 71 5.29 1.90 -6.03
C GLY A 71 6.42 1.36 -5.16
N ARG A 72 7.28 2.24 -4.66
CA ARG A 72 8.38 1.88 -3.75
C ARG A 72 7.84 1.40 -2.42
N ALA A 73 6.90 2.14 -1.82
CA ALA A 73 6.25 1.73 -0.59
C ALA A 73 5.58 0.36 -0.74
N MET A 74 4.86 0.11 -1.83
CA MET A 74 4.25 -1.20 -2.11
C MET A 74 5.31 -2.31 -2.15
N LEU A 75 6.39 -2.14 -2.91
CA LEU A 75 7.44 -3.16 -3.04
C LEU A 75 8.14 -3.45 -1.72
N HIS A 76 8.37 -2.42 -0.90
CA HIS A 76 9.05 -2.58 0.38
C HIS A 76 8.12 -3.03 1.52
N MET A 77 6.85 -2.63 1.49
CA MET A 77 5.89 -2.96 2.53
C MET A 77 5.23 -4.31 2.27
N ASP A 78 4.89 -4.65 1.03
CA ASP A 78 4.27 -5.94 0.70
C ASP A 78 5.11 -7.11 1.20
N GLY A 79 4.48 -8.01 1.98
CA GLY A 79 5.18 -9.15 2.57
C GLY A 79 5.97 -8.83 3.85
N ARG A 80 5.87 -7.62 4.43
CA ARG A 80 6.49 -7.31 5.73
C ARG A 80 5.73 -7.95 6.88
N LEU A 81 6.47 -8.59 7.79
CA LEU A 81 5.96 -9.03 9.09
C LEU A 81 5.90 -7.86 10.06
N ILE A 82 4.70 -7.46 10.48
CA ILE A 82 4.50 -6.44 11.51
C ILE A 82 3.64 -7.07 12.63
N GLY A 83 4.20 -7.13 13.84
CA GLY A 83 3.59 -7.86 14.95
C GLY A 83 3.62 -9.37 14.70
N GLN A 84 2.46 -10.01 14.59
CA GLN A 84 2.32 -11.44 14.30
C GLN A 84 1.78 -11.73 12.89
N LYS A 85 1.62 -10.72 12.04
CA LYS A 85 0.97 -10.85 10.74
C LYS A 85 1.81 -10.25 9.61
N ILE A 86 1.76 -10.91 8.46
CA ILE A 86 2.37 -10.43 7.22
C ILE A 86 1.39 -9.49 6.55
N LEU A 87 1.76 -8.23 6.38
CA LEU A 87 0.92 -7.27 5.68
C LEU A 87 0.98 -7.54 4.16
N CYS A 88 -0.15 -7.38 3.49
CA CYS A 88 -0.25 -7.49 2.03
C CYS A 88 -0.55 -6.10 1.47
N VAL A 89 0.32 -5.56 0.62
CA VAL A 89 0.08 -4.28 -0.04
C VAL A 89 -0.25 -4.51 -1.51
N GLN A 90 -1.41 -4.05 -1.91
CA GLN A 90 -1.91 -4.16 -3.27
C GLN A 90 -2.18 -2.77 -3.83
N ARG A 91 -2.04 -2.62 -5.15
CA ARG A 91 -2.54 -1.43 -5.85
C ARG A 91 -4.06 -1.35 -5.71
N THR A 92 -4.58 -0.20 -5.28
CA THR A 92 -6.02 0.07 -5.41
C THR A 92 -6.22 1.08 -6.53
N PRO A 93 -7.27 0.92 -7.36
CA PRO A 93 -7.72 2.06 -8.16
C PRO A 93 -8.07 3.19 -7.19
N LYS A 94 -7.66 4.41 -7.53
CA LYS A 94 -8.32 5.58 -6.96
C LYS A 94 -9.78 5.45 -7.38
N VAL A 95 -10.71 5.45 -6.43
CA VAL A 95 -12.11 5.72 -6.78
C VAL A 95 -12.12 7.18 -7.21
N GLU A 96 -11.78 7.39 -8.48
CA GLU A 96 -12.00 8.66 -9.15
C GLU A 96 -13.52 8.74 -9.21
N ASP A 97 -14.09 9.45 -8.25
CA ASP A 97 -15.50 9.80 -8.22
C ASP A 97 -15.76 10.47 -9.56
N GLY A 98 -16.27 9.68 -10.50
CA GLY A 98 -16.59 10.10 -11.84
C GLY A 98 -17.69 11.13 -11.76
N ARG A 99 -17.32 12.39 -11.53
CA ARG A 99 -18.05 13.51 -12.11
C ARG A 99 -17.58 13.64 -13.55
N ASP A 100 -18.02 12.70 -14.36
CA ASP A 100 -18.33 12.99 -15.75
C ASP A 100 -19.59 13.88 -15.69
N ILE A 101 -19.46 15.15 -16.05
CA ILE A 101 -20.56 16.07 -16.35
C ILE A 101 -20.41 16.49 -17.80
#